data_AF-A0A368FGY4-F1
#
_entry.id   AF-A0A368FGY4-F1
#
_cell.length_a   1.000
_cell.length_b   1.000
_cell.length_c   1.000
_cell.angle_alpha   90.00
_cell.angle_beta   90.00
_cell.angle_gamma   90.00
#
_symmetry.space_group_name_H-M   'P 1'
#
loop_
_entity.id
_entity.type
_entity.pdbx_description
1 polymer ?
#
loop_
_entity_poly.entity_id
_entity_poly.type
_entity_poly.pdbx_seq_one_letter_code
_entity_poly.pdbx_strand_id
1 'polypeptide(L)'
;MEFALVLRHCVQSANKVLIKNNMLAGVEDKGQLSCHKVVIHMMWFRLEDCLPDIERLIRIEASGGAVVFGGGAHTAPAKEMTKKEIEEKARHLILKYSQEYVKDTARYRLIFPSRPSLGVSDYAPKHCPKQLCLCQYIDKNHFNRPPRKWYSHFV
;
A
#
# COMPACT_ATOMS: atom_id res chain seq x y z
N MET A 1 -1.91 6.30 -20.84
CA MET A 1 -1.94 6.37 -19.36
C MET A 1 -3.31 6.00 -18.78
N GLU A 2 -4.40 6.16 -19.54
CA GLU A 2 -5.78 5.92 -19.07
C GLU A 2 -6.13 4.44 -18.80
N PHE A 3 -5.70 3.50 -19.64
CA PHE A 3 -5.96 2.06 -19.44
C PHE A 3 -5.46 1.53 -18.09
N ALA A 4 -4.30 2.02 -17.62
CA ALA A 4 -3.74 1.61 -16.34
C ALA A 4 -4.58 2.12 -15.15
N LEU A 5 -5.28 3.24 -15.30
CA LEU A 5 -6.17 3.79 -14.28
C LEU A 5 -7.51 3.03 -14.27
N VAL A 6 -8.08 2.75 -15.44
CA VAL A 6 -9.33 1.98 -15.58
C VAL A 6 -9.17 0.58 -14.98
N LEU A 7 -8.07 -0.12 -15.26
CA LEU A 7 -7.80 -1.44 -14.69
C LEU A 7 -7.68 -1.38 -13.16
N ARG A 8 -7.05 -0.34 -12.60
CA ARG A 8 -6.95 -0.16 -11.13
C ARG A 8 -8.33 -0.02 -10.50
N HIS A 9 -9.20 0.79 -11.07
CA HIS A 9 -10.57 0.95 -10.57
C HIS A 9 -11.40 -0.33 -10.71
N CYS A 10 -11.25 -1.06 -11.82
CA CYS A 10 -11.89 -2.36 -11.99
C CYS A 10 -11.46 -3.36 -10.90
N VAL A 11 -10.16 -3.46 -10.64
CA VAL A 11 -9.63 -4.38 -9.62
C VAL A 11 -9.99 -3.91 -8.20
N GLN A 12 -10.04 -2.61 -7.94
CA GLN A 12 -10.55 -2.07 -6.67
C GLN A 12 -12.00 -2.48 -6.42
N SER A 13 -12.87 -2.35 -7.44
CA SER A 13 -14.27 -2.77 -7.36
C SER A 13 -14.40 -4.28 -7.13
N ALA A 14 -13.63 -5.09 -7.83
CA ALA A 14 -13.61 -6.55 -7.61
C ALA A 14 -13.15 -6.89 -6.18
N ASN A 15 -12.03 -6.29 -5.74
CA ASN A 15 -11.49 -6.52 -4.41
C ASN A 15 -12.46 -6.12 -3.30
N LYS A 16 -13.31 -5.10 -3.48
CA LYS A 16 -14.36 -4.74 -2.51
C LYS A 16 -15.26 -5.93 -2.13
N VAL A 17 -15.45 -6.90 -3.04
CA VAL A 17 -16.18 -8.14 -2.78
C VAL A 17 -15.25 -9.21 -2.21
N LEU A 18 -14.07 -9.40 -2.81
CA LEU A 18 -13.14 -10.49 -2.45
C LEU A 18 -12.59 -10.39 -1.03
N ILE A 19 -12.38 -9.16 -0.53
CA ILE A 19 -11.83 -8.94 0.82
C ILE A 19 -12.72 -9.50 1.93
N LYS A 20 -14.02 -9.67 1.67
CA LYS A 20 -14.96 -10.29 2.64
C LYS A 20 -14.62 -11.75 2.92
N ASN A 21 -13.87 -12.40 2.04
CA ASN A 21 -13.44 -13.80 2.14
C ASN A 21 -11.93 -13.93 2.32
N ASN A 22 -11.24 -12.90 2.84
CA ASN A 22 -9.78 -12.90 3.01
C ASN A 22 -9.02 -13.18 1.69
N MET A 23 -9.51 -12.64 0.57
CA MET A 23 -8.88 -12.80 -0.73
C MET A 23 -8.57 -11.45 -1.36
N LEU A 24 -7.40 -11.37 -1.99
CA LEU A 24 -6.98 -10.24 -2.83
C LEU A 24 -6.65 -10.73 -4.22
N ALA A 25 -7.11 -9.97 -5.22
CA ALA A 25 -6.80 -10.20 -6.61
C ALA A 25 -5.94 -9.07 -7.20
N GLY A 26 -5.07 -9.45 -8.13
CA GLY A 26 -4.26 -8.55 -8.92
C GLY A 26 -4.24 -8.98 -10.38
N VAL A 27 -4.43 -8.04 -11.30
CA VAL A 27 -4.50 -8.33 -12.75
C VAL A 27 -3.27 -7.78 -13.46
N GLU A 28 -2.59 -8.63 -14.23
CA GLU A 28 -1.46 -8.28 -15.07
C GLU A 28 -1.78 -8.53 -16.53
N ASP A 29 -1.70 -7.49 -17.34
CA ASP A 29 -1.59 -7.65 -18.77
C ASP A 29 -0.12 -7.96 -19.14
N LYS A 30 0.11 -9.14 -19.71
CA LYS A 30 1.40 -9.60 -20.24
C LYS A 30 1.44 -9.53 -21.76
N GLY A 31 0.39 -9.05 -22.42
CA GLY A 31 0.38 -8.88 -23.86
C GLY A 31 1.39 -7.81 -24.28
N GLN A 32 2.36 -8.16 -25.12
CA GLN A 32 3.32 -7.18 -25.65
C GLN A 32 2.71 -6.26 -26.73
N LEU A 33 1.67 -6.72 -27.45
CA LEU A 33 1.13 -6.01 -28.62
C LEU A 33 -0.41 -5.91 -28.69
N SER A 34 -1.17 -6.65 -27.87
CA SER A 34 -2.62 -6.77 -28.11
C SER A 34 -3.52 -7.02 -26.89
N CYS A 35 -3.05 -6.87 -25.64
CA CYS A 35 -3.86 -7.13 -24.42
C CYS A 35 -4.52 -8.54 -24.29
N HIS A 36 -4.16 -9.53 -25.12
CA HIS A 36 -4.79 -10.87 -25.12
C HIS A 36 -4.26 -11.86 -24.07
N LYS A 37 -3.19 -11.51 -23.33
CA LYS A 37 -2.63 -12.40 -22.29
C LYS A 37 -2.72 -11.73 -20.93
N VAL A 38 -3.83 -11.98 -20.25
CA VAL A 38 -4.10 -11.49 -18.91
C VAL A 38 -3.81 -12.59 -17.89
N VAL A 39 -3.09 -12.24 -16.83
CA VAL A 39 -2.85 -13.09 -15.66
C VAL A 39 -3.60 -12.50 -14.49
N ILE A 40 -4.45 -13.29 -13.86
CA ILE A 40 -5.13 -12.92 -12.61
C ILE A 40 -4.43 -13.67 -11.49
N HIS A 41 -3.78 -12.92 -10.60
CA HIS A 41 -3.20 -13.42 -9.36
C HIS A 41 -4.27 -13.34 -8.27
N MET A 42 -4.50 -14.45 -7.57
CA MET A 42 -5.32 -14.47 -6.37
C MET A 42 -4.44 -14.94 -5.21
N MET A 43 -4.54 -14.26 -4.08
CA MET A 43 -3.85 -14.66 -2.86
C MET A 43 -4.77 -14.56 -1.66
N TRP A 44 -4.60 -15.52 -0.75
CA TRP A 44 -5.24 -15.46 0.55
C TRP A 44 -4.49 -14.45 1.42
N PHE A 45 -5.24 -13.54 2.03
CA PHE A 45 -4.68 -12.48 2.86
C PHE A 45 -5.71 -12.03 3.90
N ARG A 46 -5.37 -12.16 5.19
CA ARG A 46 -6.21 -11.66 6.28
C ARG A 46 -6.02 -10.16 6.46
N LEU A 47 -7.02 -9.39 6.05
CA LEU A 47 -6.94 -7.93 6.07
C LEU A 47 -7.23 -7.32 7.45
N GLU A 48 -7.96 -8.04 8.29
CA GLU A 48 -8.33 -7.58 9.64
C GLU A 48 -7.10 -7.28 10.50
N ASP A 49 -6.04 -8.07 10.35
CA ASP A 49 -4.78 -7.85 11.07
C ASP A 49 -4.11 -6.51 10.66
N CYS A 50 -4.27 -6.08 9.40
CA CYS A 50 -3.66 -4.87 8.88
C CYS A 50 -4.42 -3.58 9.22
N LEU A 51 -5.73 -3.66 9.49
CA LEU A 51 -6.57 -2.48 9.70
C LEU A 51 -6.10 -1.62 10.87
N PRO A 52 -5.83 -2.16 12.09
CA PRO A 52 -5.40 -1.35 13.23
C PRO A 52 -4.14 -0.52 12.96
N ASP A 53 -3.19 -1.09 12.22
CA ASP A 53 -1.95 -0.41 11.83
C ASP A 53 -2.20 0.76 10.89
N ILE A 54 -3.06 0.57 9.90
CA ILE A 54 -3.40 1.61 8.92
C ILE A 54 -4.20 2.72 9.60
N GLU A 55 -5.16 2.37 10.47
CA GLU A 55 -5.91 3.34 11.25
C GLU A 55 -5.01 4.18 12.16
N ARG A 56 -4.01 3.55 12.81
CA ARG A 56 -3.01 4.26 13.60
C ARG A 56 -2.23 5.26 12.74
N LEU A 57 -1.79 4.88 11.53
CA LEU A 57 -1.09 5.79 10.61
C LEU A 57 -1.98 6.95 10.17
N ILE A 58 -3.27 6.69 9.88
CA ILE A 58 -4.25 7.74 9.55
C ILE A 58 -4.41 8.73 10.70
N ARG A 59 -4.48 8.25 11.96
CA ARG A 59 -4.59 9.12 13.14
C ARG A 59 -3.37 10.02 13.31
N ILE A 60 -2.17 9.48 13.09
CA ILE A 60 -0.91 10.24 13.15
C ILE A 60 -0.89 11.33 12.07
N GLU A 61 -1.24 10.98 10.83
CA GLU A 61 -1.35 11.94 9.73
C GLU A 61 -2.40 13.02 10.04
N ALA A 62 -3.56 12.63 10.55
CA ALA A 62 -4.66 13.54 10.88
C ALA A 62 -4.34 14.50 12.02
N SER A 63 -3.47 14.11 12.97
CA SER A 63 -3.00 14.97 14.06
C SER A 63 -1.86 15.91 13.66
N GLY A 64 -1.45 15.94 12.39
CA GLY A 64 -0.27 16.67 11.94
C GLY A 64 1.06 16.08 12.44
N GLY A 65 1.03 14.85 12.96
CA GLY A 65 2.23 14.14 13.36
C GLY A 65 3.05 13.76 12.13
N ALA A 66 4.36 13.98 12.18
CA ALA A 66 5.26 13.45 11.16
C ALA A 66 5.18 11.92 11.21
N VAL A 67 4.77 11.29 10.11
CA VAL A 67 5.01 9.86 9.91
C VAL A 67 6.52 9.76 9.71
N VAL A 68 7.23 9.31 10.74
CA VAL A 68 8.70 9.43 10.81
C VAL A 68 9.36 8.31 10.01
N PHE A 69 9.37 8.39 8.68
CA PHE A 69 10.39 7.69 7.87
C PHE A 69 10.74 8.50 6.61
N GLY A 70 11.69 9.42 6.77
CA GLY A 70 12.38 10.10 5.67
C GLY A 70 11.99 11.57 5.48
N GLY A 71 12.67 12.46 6.21
CA GLY A 71 13.12 13.77 5.71
C GLY A 71 12.12 14.80 5.17
N GLY A 72 10.81 14.65 5.34
CA GLY A 72 9.83 15.63 4.89
C GLY A 72 8.56 15.60 5.71
N ALA A 73 8.46 16.48 6.71
CA ALA A 73 7.23 16.69 7.45
C ALA A 73 6.20 17.36 6.54
N HIS A 74 5.25 16.59 6.01
CA HIS A 74 4.05 17.16 5.41
C HIS A 74 3.15 17.67 6.54
N THR A 75 3.11 18.99 6.74
CA THR A 75 2.22 19.66 7.68
C THR A 75 0.81 19.71 7.11
N ALA A 76 0.06 18.62 7.23
CA ALA A 76 -1.39 18.66 7.01
C ALA A 76 -2.06 19.36 8.20
N PRO A 77 -3.07 20.23 7.98
CA PRO A 77 -3.82 20.85 9.08
C PRO A 77 -4.52 19.75 9.89
N ALA A 78 -4.42 19.84 11.23
CA ALA A 78 -5.04 18.88 12.13
C ALA A 78 -6.55 18.84 11.88
N LYS A 79 -7.05 17.72 11.34
CA LYS A 79 -8.47 17.50 11.12
C LYS A 79 -8.94 16.43 12.09
N GLU A 80 -9.88 16.77 12.95
CA GLU A 80 -10.54 15.79 13.80
C GLU A 80 -11.33 14.81 12.89
N MET A 81 -11.01 13.52 12.98
CA MET A 81 -11.65 12.46 12.21
C MET A 81 -12.41 11.54 13.16
N THR A 82 -13.64 11.21 12.80
CA THR A 82 -14.44 10.21 13.52
C THR A 82 -13.85 8.81 13.32
N LYS A 83 -14.16 7.88 14.24
CA LYS A 83 -13.75 6.47 14.13
C LYS A 83 -14.21 5.85 12.80
N LYS A 84 -15.43 6.15 12.37
CA LYS A 84 -16.01 5.63 11.13
C LYS A 84 -15.27 6.15 9.89
N GLU A 85 -14.91 7.43 9.84
CA GLU A 85 -14.13 7.99 8.72
C GLU A 85 -12.73 7.36 8.64
N ILE A 86 -12.11 7.07 9.78
CA ILE A 86 -10.80 6.41 9.84
C ILE A 86 -10.91 4.97 9.32
N GLU A 87 -11.90 4.21 9.75
CA GLU A 87 -12.16 2.84 9.27
C GLU A 87 -12.44 2.82 7.75
N GLU A 88 -13.27 3.73 7.26
CA GLU A 88 -13.58 3.86 5.82
C GLU A 88 -12.35 4.24 5.01
N LYS A 89 -11.53 5.19 5.49
CA LYS A 89 -10.26 5.56 4.86
C LYS A 89 -9.26 4.41 4.87
N ALA A 90 -9.15 3.65 5.96
CA ALA A 90 -8.28 2.47 6.03
C ALA A 90 -8.67 1.40 4.99
N ARG A 91 -9.97 1.07 4.90
CA ARG A 91 -10.51 0.16 3.89
C ARG A 91 -10.25 0.67 2.47
N HIS A 92 -10.43 1.97 2.25
CA HIS A 92 -10.14 2.58 0.96
C HIS A 92 -8.66 2.44 0.57
N LEU A 93 -7.73 2.68 1.51
CA LEU A 93 -6.29 2.51 1.26
C LEU A 93 -5.93 1.07 0.90
N ILE A 94 -6.50 0.08 1.60
CA ILE A 94 -6.33 -1.34 1.26
C ILE A 94 -6.72 -1.60 -0.19
N LEU A 95 -7.91 -1.18 -0.60
CA LEU A 95 -8.39 -1.36 -1.97
C LEU A 95 -7.50 -0.61 -2.97
N LYS A 96 -7.10 0.62 -2.63
CA LYS A 96 -6.28 1.48 -3.49
C LYS A 96 -4.96 0.84 -3.88
N TYR A 97 -4.30 0.22 -2.91
CA TYR A 97 -2.95 -0.36 -3.07
C TYR A 97 -2.95 -1.86 -3.37
N SER A 98 -4.07 -2.57 -3.25
CA SER A 98 -4.12 -4.04 -3.40
C SER A 98 -3.62 -4.53 -4.77
N GLN A 99 -4.01 -3.86 -5.86
CA GLN A 99 -3.62 -4.22 -7.22
C GLN A 99 -2.10 -4.23 -7.40
N GLU A 100 -1.39 -3.20 -6.92
CA GLU A 100 0.07 -3.13 -7.01
C GLU A 100 0.73 -4.09 -6.02
N TYR A 101 0.19 -4.20 -4.81
CA TYR A 101 0.70 -5.11 -3.78
C TYR A 101 0.70 -6.57 -4.24
N VAL A 102 -0.41 -7.05 -4.82
CA VAL A 102 -0.51 -8.43 -5.34
C VAL A 102 0.47 -8.65 -6.49
N LYS A 103 0.64 -7.66 -7.39
CA LYS A 103 1.59 -7.75 -8.50
C LYS A 103 3.04 -7.79 -8.02
N ASP A 104 3.39 -6.95 -7.05
CA ASP A 104 4.74 -6.92 -6.49
C ASP A 104 5.03 -8.19 -5.67
N THR A 105 4.02 -8.76 -5.02
CA THR A 105 4.08 -10.09 -4.39
C THR A 105 4.40 -11.16 -5.43
N ALA A 106 3.62 -11.24 -6.51
CA ALA A 106 3.78 -12.24 -7.57
C ALA A 106 5.12 -12.11 -8.32
N ARG A 107 5.75 -10.93 -8.29
CA ARG A 107 7.07 -10.66 -8.89
C ARG A 107 8.23 -10.77 -7.91
N TYR A 108 7.98 -11.21 -6.67
CA TYR A 108 8.98 -11.30 -5.60
C TYR A 108 9.71 -9.96 -5.33
N ARG A 109 9.03 -8.83 -5.50
CA ARG A 109 9.58 -7.48 -5.30
C ARG A 109 9.42 -6.96 -3.88
N LEU A 110 8.63 -7.64 -3.06
CA LEU A 110 8.38 -7.28 -1.67
C LEU A 110 9.44 -7.87 -0.75
N ILE A 111 10.67 -7.35 -0.87
CA ILE A 111 11.84 -7.82 -0.13
C ILE A 111 12.00 -7.01 1.17
N PHE A 112 12.28 -7.68 2.28
CA PHE A 112 12.71 -7.02 3.52
C PHE A 112 14.19 -6.62 3.43
N PRO A 113 14.57 -5.44 3.95
CA PRO A 113 15.98 -5.12 4.15
C PRO A 113 16.58 -6.15 5.13
N SER A 114 17.54 -6.94 4.68
CA SER A 114 18.12 -8.05 5.44
C SER A 114 19.31 -7.65 6.32
N ARG A 115 19.67 -6.35 6.39
CA ARG A 115 20.87 -5.89 7.11
C ARG A 115 20.61 -4.64 7.97
N PRO A 116 20.91 -4.69 9.29
CA PRO A 116 20.86 -3.54 10.20
C PRO A 116 21.80 -2.39 9.81
N SER A 117 22.86 -2.66 9.03
CA SER A 117 23.86 -1.67 8.59
C SER A 117 23.33 -0.58 7.65
N LEU A 118 22.03 -0.63 7.29
CA LEU A 118 21.33 0.39 6.51
C LEU A 118 20.46 1.32 7.37
N GLY A 119 20.67 1.34 8.70
CA GLY A 119 19.96 2.25 9.60
C GLY A 119 18.48 1.90 9.82
N VAL A 120 18.15 0.60 9.77
CA VAL A 120 16.78 0.09 9.86
C VAL A 120 16.54 -0.55 11.22
N SER A 121 16.13 0.23 12.21
CA SER A 121 15.74 -0.30 13.53
C SER A 121 14.42 -1.07 13.51
N ASP A 122 13.49 -0.77 12.58
CA ASP A 122 12.08 -1.21 12.75
C ASP A 122 11.36 -1.77 11.49
N TYR A 123 12.07 -2.38 10.54
CA TYR A 123 11.44 -3.04 9.38
C TYR A 123 11.34 -4.57 9.55
N ALA A 124 10.87 -5.01 10.72
CA ALA A 124 10.52 -6.41 10.93
C ALA A 124 9.23 -6.78 10.15
N PRO A 125 9.09 -8.02 9.67
CA PRO A 125 7.81 -8.51 9.18
C PRO A 125 6.71 -8.34 10.22
N LYS A 126 5.62 -7.68 9.83
CA LYS A 126 4.39 -7.63 10.64
C LYS A 126 3.58 -8.90 10.42
N HIS A 127 2.42 -8.80 9.79
CA HIS A 127 1.50 -9.92 9.60
C HIS A 127 1.91 -10.90 8.50
N CYS A 128 3.02 -10.64 7.80
CA CYS A 128 3.55 -11.50 6.75
C CYS A 128 4.99 -11.89 7.10
N PRO A 129 5.27 -13.16 7.47
CA PRO A 129 6.60 -13.56 7.95
C PRO A 129 7.68 -13.56 6.86
N LYS A 130 7.28 -13.75 5.59
CA LYS A 130 8.21 -13.97 4.47
C LYS A 130 8.37 -12.77 3.53
N GLN A 131 7.52 -11.74 3.65
CA GLN A 131 7.50 -10.60 2.72
C GLN A 131 6.87 -9.36 3.36
N LEU A 132 7.11 -8.19 2.77
CA LEU A 132 6.53 -6.94 3.24
C LEU A 132 5.01 -7.04 3.35
N CYS A 133 4.45 -6.78 4.52
CA CYS A 133 3.01 -6.85 4.74
C CYS A 133 2.28 -5.69 4.03
N LEU A 134 1.00 -5.86 3.69
CA LEU A 134 0.21 -4.82 3.02
C LEU A 134 0.18 -3.51 3.80
N CYS A 135 0.04 -3.54 5.14
CA CYS A 135 0.06 -2.33 5.96
C CYS A 135 1.41 -1.59 5.85
N GLN A 136 2.53 -2.32 5.82
CA GLN A 136 3.87 -1.76 5.63
C GLN A 136 4.09 -1.24 4.21
N TYR A 137 3.50 -1.92 3.21
CA TYR A 137 3.52 -1.45 1.82
C TYR A 137 2.75 -0.13 1.67
N ILE A 138 1.59 0.00 2.32
CA ILE A 138 0.81 1.24 2.34
C ILE A 138 1.58 2.33 3.10
N ASP A 139 2.17 2.01 4.24
CA ASP A 139 3.03 2.93 5.00
C ASP A 139 4.10 3.57 4.10
N LYS A 140 4.91 2.73 3.45
CA LYS A 140 5.98 3.16 2.54
C LYS A 140 5.49 3.95 1.33
N ASN A 141 4.34 3.61 0.74
CA ASN A 141 3.90 4.18 -0.53
C ASN A 141 2.85 5.30 -0.39
N HIS A 142 2.23 5.44 0.77
CA HIS A 142 1.20 6.44 1.05
C HIS A 142 1.71 7.50 2.02
N PHE A 143 2.13 7.07 3.21
CA PHE A 143 2.46 7.95 4.32
C PHE A 143 3.92 8.42 4.28
N ASN A 144 4.84 7.51 3.96
CA ASN A 144 6.28 7.75 3.87
C ASN A 144 6.78 7.71 2.42
N ARG A 145 5.99 8.28 1.50
CA ARG A 145 6.30 8.25 0.08
C ARG A 145 7.60 9.04 -0.17
N PRO A 146 8.65 8.42 -0.77
CA PRO A 146 9.89 9.15 -1.03
C PRO A 146 9.63 10.31 -2.00
N PRO A 147 10.32 11.46 -1.83
CA PRO A 147 10.22 12.57 -2.75
C PRO A 147 10.59 12.12 -4.17
N ARG A 148 9.87 12.63 -5.17
CA ARG A 148 10.18 12.30 -6.57
C ARG A 148 11.60 12.77 -6.88
N LYS A 149 12.43 11.90 -7.44
CA LYS A 149 13.86 12.14 -7.76
C LYS A 149 14.15 13.41 -8.58
N TRP A 150 13.14 14.03 -9.20
CA TRP A 150 13.29 15.31 -9.91
C TRP A 150 13.53 16.51 -8.98
N TYR A 151 13.14 16.42 -7.70
CA TYR A 151 13.31 17.52 -6.73
C TYR A 151 14.68 17.55 -6.05
N SER A 152 15.47 16.47 -6.10
CA SER A 152 16.78 16.40 -5.44
C SER A 152 17.90 17.14 -6.18
N HIS A 153 17.60 17.78 -7.31
CA HIS A 153 18.56 18.60 -8.08
C HIS A 153 18.40 20.11 -7.84
N PHE A 154 17.44 20.53 -7.01
CA PHE A 154 17.14 21.94 -6.74
C PHE A 154 17.21 22.31 -5.24
N VAL A 155 17.89 21.48 -4.44
CA VAL A 155 18.23 21.80 -3.04
C VAL A 155 19.74 21.77 -2.89
#